data_AF-A0A2L2WTS1-F1
#
_entry.id   AF-A0A2L2WTS1-F1
#
_cell.length_a   1.000
_cell.length_b   1.000
_cell.length_c   1.000
_cell.angle_alpha   90.00
_cell.angle_beta   90.00
_cell.angle_gamma   90.00
#
_symmetry.space_group_name_H-M   'P 1'
#
loop_
_entity.id
_entity.type
_entity.pdbx_description
1 polymer ?
#
loop_
_entity_poly.entity_id
_entity_poly.type
_entity_poly.pdbx_seq_one_letter_code
_entity_poly.pdbx_strand_id
1 'polypeptide(L)'
;MNIKPLADRVLVLPAPAEEKVGGIIIPDTAKEKPLHGKIVATGKGTKDEEMVLKEGDEVLYGKYSGTELEFEGEKYLMMRQSDVLAVIG
;
A
#
# COMPACT_ATOMS: atom_id res chain seq x y z
N MET A 1 -13.35 8.21 -4.45
CA MET A 1 -12.79 7.56 -3.26
C MET A 1 -13.01 8.46 -2.05
N ASN A 2 -13.68 7.98 -0.99
CA ASN A 2 -14.08 8.81 0.16
C ASN A 2 -13.13 8.71 1.37
N ILE A 3 -12.03 7.97 1.25
CA ILE A 3 -11.04 7.86 2.33
C ILE A 3 -10.01 8.96 2.18
N LYS A 4 -9.86 9.80 3.21
CA LYS A 4 -8.85 10.86 3.27
C LYS A 4 -7.86 10.54 4.38
N PRO A 5 -6.64 10.07 4.05
CA PRO A 5 -5.62 9.84 5.05
C PRO A 5 -5.29 11.14 5.81
N LEU A 6 -5.00 11.02 7.11
CA LEU A 6 -4.65 12.14 7.97
C LEU A 6 -3.14 12.23 8.18
N ALA A 7 -2.63 13.45 8.30
CA ALA A 7 -1.22 13.75 8.51
C ALA A 7 -0.33 13.18 7.38
N ASP A 8 0.75 12.49 7.75
CA ASP A 8 1.74 11.82 6.91
C ASP A 8 1.29 10.43 6.42
N ARG A 9 0.01 10.07 6.59
CA ARG A 9 -0.49 8.76 6.15
C ARG A 9 -0.79 8.72 4.66
N VAL A 10 -0.62 7.54 4.08
CA VAL A 10 -0.98 7.20 2.71
C VAL A 10 -1.88 5.97 2.70
N LEU A 11 -2.79 5.93 1.73
CA LEU A 11 -3.63 4.78 1.45
C LEU A 11 -3.12 4.11 0.18
N VAL A 12 -2.86 2.82 0.27
CA VAL A 12 -2.28 2.01 -0.78
C VAL A 12 -3.26 0.90 -1.14
N LEU A 13 -3.50 0.72 -2.44
CA LEU A 13 -4.12 -0.46 -3.00
C LEU A 13 -3.01 -1.47 -3.29
N PRO A 14 -2.89 -2.57 -2.51
CA PRO A 14 -1.86 -3.57 -2.75
C PRO A 14 -2.03 -4.22 -4.13
N ALA A 15 -0.92 -4.53 -4.79
CA ALA A 15 -0.96 -5.29 -6.03
C ALA A 15 -1.54 -6.69 -5.81
N PRO A 16 -2.11 -7.36 -6.82
CA PRO A 16 -2.48 -8.76 -6.68
C PRO A 16 -1.24 -9.59 -6.30
N ALA A 17 -1.42 -10.55 -5.38
CA ALA A 17 -0.35 -11.48 -5.05
C ALA A 17 0.08 -12.24 -6.31
N GLU A 18 1.38 -12.40 -6.55
CA GLU A 18 1.87 -13.15 -7.70
C GLU A 18 1.36 -14.59 -7.63
N GLU A 19 0.51 -14.97 -8.59
CA GLU A 19 0.20 -16.36 -8.86
C GLU A 19 1.42 -16.97 -9.56
N LYS A 20 2.23 -17.76 -8.84
CA LYS A 20 3.41 -18.38 -9.46
C LYS A 20 3.01 -19.15 -10.72
N VAL A 21 3.70 -18.83 -11.80
CA VAL A 21 3.62 -19.50 -13.09
C VAL A 21 4.23 -20.90 -12.95
N GLY A 22 3.44 -21.93 -13.23
CA GLY A 22 3.93 -23.30 -13.43
C GLY A 22 3.25 -24.37 -12.57
N GLY A 23 2.00 -24.69 -12.87
CA GLY A 23 1.34 -25.98 -12.58
C GLY A 23 1.18 -26.43 -11.11
N ILE A 24 1.77 -25.74 -10.15
CA ILE A 24 1.69 -26.07 -8.72
C ILE A 24 0.84 -24.99 -8.05
N ILE A 25 -0.37 -25.38 -7.67
CA ILE A 25 -1.26 -24.55 -6.86
C ILE A 25 -0.57 -24.31 -5.51
N ILE A 26 -0.18 -23.07 -5.24
CA ILE A 26 0.27 -22.69 -3.90
C ILE A 26 -0.99 -22.63 -3.03
N PRO A 27 -1.06 -23.38 -1.91
CA PRO A 27 -2.18 -23.26 -0.99
C PRO A 27 -2.33 -21.79 -0.53
N ASP A 28 -3.56 -21.30 -0.42
CA ASP A 28 -3.87 -19.88 -0.10
C ASP A 28 -3.17 -19.35 1.17
N THR A 29 -2.74 -20.25 2.06
CA THR A 29 -2.00 -19.96 3.29
C THR A 29 -0.54 -19.56 3.08
N ALA A 30 0.03 -19.76 1.89
CA ALA A 30 1.44 -19.49 1.56
C ALA A 30 1.62 -18.33 0.56
N LYS A 31 0.54 -17.59 0.22
CA LYS A 31 0.64 -16.37 -0.57
C LYS A 31 1.25 -15.27 0.30
N GLU A 32 2.49 -14.88 -0.01
CA GLU A 32 3.11 -13.72 0.63
C GLU A 32 2.35 -12.45 0.26
N LYS A 33 2.18 -11.54 1.22
CA LYS A 33 1.58 -10.25 0.95
C LYS A 33 2.47 -9.48 -0.04
N PRO A 34 1.86 -8.86 -1.07
CA PRO A 34 2.59 -8.03 -2.02
C PRO A 34 3.32 -6.92 -1.25
N LEU A 35 4.61 -6.76 -1.53
CA LEU A 35 5.46 -5.70 -0.95
C LEU A 35 5.42 -4.41 -1.78
N HIS A 36 4.50 -4.34 -2.74
CA HIS A 36 4.29 -3.19 -3.60
C HIS A 36 2.79 -2.95 -3.83
N GLY A 37 2.46 -1.72 -4.18
CA GLY A 37 1.09 -1.32 -4.48
C GLY A 37 1.01 0.10 -4.98
N LYS A 38 -0.20 0.53 -5.32
CA LYS A 38 -0.46 1.86 -5.86
C LYS A 38 -1.06 2.78 -4.81
N ILE A 39 -0.55 3.99 -4.69
CA ILE A 39 -1.11 5.01 -3.82
C ILE A 39 -2.42 5.51 -4.43
N VAL A 40 -3.49 5.43 -3.65
CA VAL A 40 -4.84 5.81 -4.05
C VAL A 40 -5.35 7.06 -3.34
N ALA A 41 -4.76 7.40 -2.19
CA ALA A 41 -5.01 8.66 -1.48
C ALA A 41 -3.81 9.02 -0.60
N THR A 42 -3.54 10.31 -0.44
CA THR A 42 -2.49 10.80 0.46
C THR A 42 -3.04 11.81 1.46
N GLY A 43 -2.41 11.87 2.63
CA GLY A 43 -2.62 12.94 3.58
C GLY A 43 -1.90 14.22 3.15
N LYS A 44 -1.96 15.24 4.02
CA LYS A 44 -1.31 16.54 3.74
C LYS A 44 0.14 16.62 4.22
N GLY A 45 0.66 15.56 4.84
CA GLY A 45 1.89 15.62 5.62
C GLY A 45 1.66 16.26 6.98
N THR A 46 2.75 16.42 7.73
CA THR A 46 2.81 17.17 8.98
C THR A 46 3.61 18.46 8.78
N LYS A 47 3.76 19.27 9.83
CA LYS A 47 4.62 20.47 9.77
C LYS A 47 6.10 20.11 9.64
N ASP A 48 6.49 18.98 10.19
CA ASP A 48 7.88 18.51 10.24
C ASP A 48 8.22 17.62 9.05
N GLU A 49 7.20 17.03 8.42
CA GLU A 49 7.35 16.09 7.33
C GLU A 49 6.30 16.37 6.24
N GLU A 50 6.71 17.09 5.20
CA GLU A 50 5.86 17.33 4.03
C GLU A 50 5.56 16.02 3.28
N MET A 51 4.38 15.94 2.67
CA MET A 51 4.01 14.79 1.85
C MET A 51 4.76 14.84 0.52
N VAL A 52 5.63 13.85 0.29
CA VAL A 52 6.40 13.66 -0.95
C VAL A 52 5.71 12.69 -1.92
N LEU A 53 4.88 11.80 -1.38
CA LEU A 53 4.14 10.79 -2.14
C LEU A 53 2.85 11.36 -2.73
N LYS A 54 2.42 10.84 -3.88
CA LYS A 54 1.24 11.33 -4.61
C LYS A 54 0.29 10.21 -4.97
N GLU A 55 -0.97 10.58 -5.17
CA GLU A 55 -1.95 9.69 -5.77
C GLU A 55 -1.48 9.25 -7.16
N GLY A 56 -1.48 7.94 -7.40
CA GLY A 56 -1.02 7.35 -8.64
C GLY A 56 0.36 6.71 -8.56
N ASP A 57 1.19 7.06 -7.58
CA ASP A 57 2.54 6.49 -7.43
C ASP A 57 2.47 4.99 -7.15
N GLU A 58 3.29 4.20 -7.85
CA GLU A 58 3.56 2.83 -7.47
C GLU A 58 4.70 2.82 -6.45
N VAL A 59 4.56 2.07 -5.38
CA VAL A 59 5.50 2.13 -4.26
C VAL A 59 5.84 0.75 -3.71
N LEU A 60 7.05 0.63 -3.17
CA LEU A 60 7.50 -0.48 -2.34
C LEU A 60 7.36 -0.09 -0.87
N TYR A 61 6.85 -0.99 -0.05
CA TYR A 61 6.68 -0.77 1.39
C TYR A 61 7.19 -1.97 2.20
N GLY A 62 7.46 -1.75 3.49
CA GLY A 62 7.95 -2.79 4.38
C GLY A 62 6.97 -3.96 4.55
N LYS A 63 7.51 -5.18 4.69
CA LYS A 63 6.73 -6.43 4.87
C LYS A 63 5.78 -6.40 6.07
N TYR A 64 6.10 -5.62 7.09
CA TYR A 64 5.32 -5.49 8.31
C TYR A 64 4.72 -4.08 8.46
N SER A 65 4.72 -3.32 7.38
CA SER A 65 4.24 -1.95 7.35
C SER A 65 2.77 -1.88 6.97
N GLY A 66 2.06 -0.99 7.66
CA GLY A 66 0.67 -0.66 7.36
C GLY A 66 -0.38 -1.53 8.06
N THR A 67 -1.55 -0.93 8.18
CA THR A 67 -2.76 -1.52 8.74
C THR A 67 -3.70 -1.89 7.59
N GLU A 68 -4.18 -3.13 7.58
CA GLU A 68 -5.21 -3.57 6.65
C GLU A 68 -6.56 -2.93 7.00
N LEU A 69 -7.20 -2.35 6.01
CA LEU A 69 -8.50 -1.71 6.12
C LEU A 69 -9.40 -2.25 5.01
N GLU A 70 -10.66 -2.52 5.34
CA GLU A 70 -11.68 -2.84 4.35
C GLU A 70 -12.71 -1.72 4.33
N PHE A 71 -12.98 -1.17 3.15
CA PHE A 71 -13.96 -0.11 2.97
C PHE A 71 -14.65 -0.30 1.62
N GLU A 72 -15.98 -0.20 1.61
CA GLU A 72 -16.80 -0.43 0.41
C GLU A 72 -16.54 -1.79 -0.29
N GLY A 73 -16.06 -2.80 0.46
CA GLY A 73 -15.75 -4.14 -0.06
C GLY A 73 -14.36 -4.27 -0.69
N GLU A 74 -13.56 -3.20 -0.70
CA GLU A 74 -12.16 -3.22 -1.15
C GLU A 74 -11.20 -3.23 0.03
N LYS A 75 -10.08 -3.95 -0.14
CA LYS A 75 -9.00 -4.03 0.85
C LYS A 75 -7.89 -3.06 0.50
N TYR A 76 -7.53 -2.25 1.49
CA TYR A 76 -6.46 -1.26 1.40
C TYR A 76 -5.43 -1.49 2.51
N LEU A 77 -4.26 -0.90 2.32
CA LEU A 77 -3.23 -0.75 3.33
C LEU A 77 -3.08 0.73 3.66
N MET A 78 -3.16 1.08 4.94
CA MET A 78 -2.86 2.43 5.41
C MET A 78 -1.55 2.41 6.19
N MET A 79 -0.60 3.25 5.79
CA MET A 79 0.71 3.35 6.45
C MET A 79 1.20 4.80 6.47
N ARG A 80 2.31 5.07 7.16
CA ARG A 80 2.96 6.37 7.07
C ARG A 80 3.80 6.43 5.81
N GLN A 81 4.01 7.64 5.28
CA GLN A 81 4.99 7.90 4.23
C GLN A 81 6.37 7.33 4.59
N SER A 82 6.80 7.42 5.85
CA SER A 82 8.08 6.88 6.32
C SER A 82 8.22 5.36 6.20
N ASP A 83 7.10 4.63 6.08
CA ASP A 83 7.09 3.18 5.94
C ASP A 83 7.23 2.73 4.47
N VAL A 84 7.12 3.69 3.55
CA VAL A 84 7.33 3.49 2.11
C VAL A 84 8.83 3.55 1.83
N LEU A 85 9.35 2.47 1.25
CA LEU A 85 10.77 2.28 1.00
C LEU A 85 11.22 2.98 -0.29
N ALA A 86 10.39 2.98 -1.33
CA ALA A 86 10.70 3.58 -2.63
C ALA A 86 9.44 3.83 -3.47
N VAL A 87 9.52 4.79 -4.39
CA VAL A 87 8.57 4.95 -5.52
C VAL A 87 9.14 4.21 -6.73
N ILE A 88 8.32 3.39 -7.37
CA ILE A 88 8.61 2.65 -8.60
C ILE A 88 8.24 3.56 -9.78
N GLY A 89 9.15 3.71 -10.75
CA GLY A 89 8.97 4.53 -11.94
C GLY A 89 9.84 4.06 -13.09
#